data_AF-A0A2S8P5K2-F1
#
_entry.id   AF-A0A2S8P5K2-F1
#
_cell.length_a   1.000
_cell.length_b   1.000
_cell.length_c   1.000
_cell.angle_alpha   90.00
_cell.angle_beta   90.00
_cell.angle_gamma   90.00
#
_symmetry.space_group_name_H-M   'P 1'
#
loop_
_entity.id
_entity.type
_entity.pdbx_description
1 polymer ?
#
loop_
_entity_poly.entity_id
_entity_poly.type
_entity_poly.pdbx_seq_one_letter_code
_entity_poly.pdbx_strand_id
1 'polypeptide(L)'
;MSMSFDQYMKDMVQPMRDDLTRLGIQELRTPEEVEASLPDAKGTALVVINSVCGCAAGQCRPGVAEALQNDITPDHLYTVFAGQDKEATAKAREFFAPYPPSSPSIALMKDGELVHFIERHQVEDRSAEEISADLKSAFERYCR
;
A
#
# COMPACT_ATOMS: atom_id res chain seq x y z
N MET A 1 -19.87 -25.75 6.10
CA MET A 1 -20.33 -24.37 5.86
C MET A 1 -19.21 -23.33 5.90
N SER A 2 -18.12 -23.49 6.68
CA SER A 2 -17.04 -22.47 6.70
C SER A 2 -16.17 -22.44 5.44
N MET A 3 -15.79 -23.60 4.87
CA MET A 3 -14.94 -23.64 3.65
C MET A 3 -15.55 -22.91 2.43
N SER A 4 -16.88 -22.91 2.30
CA SER A 4 -17.57 -22.19 1.21
C SER A 4 -17.59 -20.67 1.43
N PHE A 5 -17.63 -20.23 2.68
CA PHE A 5 -17.59 -18.81 3.02
C PHE A 5 -16.17 -18.26 2.84
N ASP A 6 -15.15 -19.01 3.27
CA ASP A 6 -13.75 -18.61 3.12
C ASP A 6 -13.36 -18.51 1.64
N GLN A 7 -13.80 -19.46 0.80
CA GLN A 7 -13.57 -19.40 -0.64
C GLN A 7 -14.30 -18.21 -1.28
N TYR A 8 -15.56 -17.98 -0.92
CA TYR A 8 -16.32 -16.82 -1.40
C TYR A 8 -15.65 -15.49 -1.06
N MET A 9 -15.15 -15.35 0.17
CA MET A 9 -14.43 -14.15 0.60
C MET A 9 -13.13 -13.96 -0.18
N LYS A 10 -12.38 -15.04 -0.44
CA LYS A 10 -11.16 -14.99 -1.28
C LYS A 10 -11.48 -14.53 -2.70
N ASP A 11 -12.50 -15.11 -3.32
CA ASP A 11 -12.90 -14.76 -4.68
C ASP A 11 -13.38 -13.31 -4.76
N MET A 12 -14.08 -12.82 -3.73
CA MET A 12 -14.58 -11.45 -3.64
C MET A 12 -13.45 -10.40 -3.55
N VAL A 13 -12.36 -10.70 -2.84
CA VAL A 13 -11.24 -9.75 -2.66
C VAL A 13 -10.16 -9.88 -3.73
N GLN A 14 -10.15 -10.96 -4.52
CA GLN A 14 -9.16 -11.18 -5.56
C GLN A 14 -9.05 -10.00 -6.56
N PRO A 15 -10.15 -9.41 -7.06
CA PRO A 15 -10.04 -8.23 -7.93
C PRO A 15 -9.34 -7.04 -7.26
N MET A 16 -9.55 -6.86 -5.95
CA MET A 16 -8.93 -5.77 -5.19
C MET A 16 -7.43 -5.97 -4.98
N ARG A 17 -6.97 -7.23 -4.99
CA ARG A 17 -5.54 -7.59 -5.03
C ARG A 17 -4.97 -7.35 -6.43
N ASP A 18 -5.67 -7.86 -7.44
CA ASP A 18 -5.32 -7.73 -8.85
C ASP A 18 -5.10 -6.28 -9.28
N ASP A 19 -5.91 -5.35 -8.77
CA ASP A 19 -5.76 -3.90 -9.02
C ASP A 19 -4.34 -3.38 -8.71
N LEU A 20 -3.66 -3.95 -7.70
CA LEU A 20 -2.31 -3.56 -7.32
C LEU A 20 -1.25 -4.48 -7.93
N THR A 21 -1.48 -5.80 -7.95
CA THR A 21 -0.47 -6.75 -8.46
C THR A 21 -0.24 -6.61 -9.97
N ARG A 22 -1.25 -6.21 -10.74
CA ARG A 22 -1.10 -5.91 -12.17
C ARG A 22 -0.18 -4.71 -12.44
N LEU A 23 0.06 -3.86 -11.44
CA LEU A 23 1.00 -2.75 -11.49
C LEU A 23 2.44 -3.17 -11.14
N GLY A 24 2.67 -4.47 -10.85
CA GLY A 24 3.96 -4.97 -10.38
C GLY A 24 4.17 -4.82 -8.87
N ILE A 25 3.14 -4.44 -8.12
CA ILE A 25 3.22 -4.32 -6.65
C ILE A 25 3.20 -5.73 -6.04
N GLN A 26 4.23 -6.08 -5.28
CA GLN A 26 4.35 -7.37 -4.61
C GLN A 26 3.47 -7.43 -3.36
N GLU A 27 2.67 -8.47 -3.22
CA GLU A 27 1.90 -8.72 -2.01
C GLU A 27 2.78 -9.31 -0.91
N LEU A 28 2.70 -8.74 0.29
CA LEU A 28 3.27 -9.28 1.52
C LEU A 28 2.10 -9.77 2.39
N ARG A 29 1.96 -11.09 2.50
CA ARG A 29 0.83 -11.78 3.13
C ARG A 29 1.17 -12.34 4.50
N THR A 30 2.44 -12.45 4.85
CA THR A 30 2.89 -12.87 6.19
C THR A 30 3.79 -11.84 6.88
N PRO A 31 3.88 -11.86 8.23
CA PRO A 31 4.83 -11.01 8.96
C PRO A 31 6.27 -11.20 8.51
N GLU A 32 6.68 -12.44 8.21
CA GLU A 32 8.04 -12.77 7.79
C GLU A 32 8.38 -12.14 6.43
N GLU A 33 7.42 -12.11 5.50
CA GLU A 33 7.59 -11.43 4.22
C GLU A 33 7.75 -9.92 4.42
N VAL A 34 7.05 -9.33 5.39
CA VAL A 34 7.18 -7.91 5.74
C VAL A 34 8.53 -7.61 6.38
N GLU A 35 8.95 -8.41 7.36
CA GLU A 35 10.24 -8.26 8.04
C GLU A 35 11.43 -8.46 7.09
N ALA A 36 11.30 -9.34 6.10
CA ALA A 36 12.33 -9.54 5.09
C ALA A 36 12.39 -8.39 4.06
N SER A 37 11.29 -7.65 3.86
CA SER A 37 11.17 -6.71 2.74
C SER A 37 11.30 -5.24 3.13
N LEU A 38 10.87 -4.82 4.33
CA LEU A 38 10.83 -3.39 4.70
C LEU A 38 12.09 -2.85 5.38
N PRO A 39 12.62 -3.45 6.48
CA PRO A 39 13.71 -2.83 7.25
C PRO A 39 15.04 -2.74 6.49
N ASP A 40 15.34 -3.74 5.66
CA ASP A 40 16.60 -3.83 4.92
C ASP A 40 16.46 -3.39 3.44
N ALA A 41 15.31 -2.81 3.07
CA ALA A 41 15.10 -2.27 1.72
C ALA A 41 16.04 -1.09 1.48
N LYS A 42 17.11 -1.33 0.73
CA LYS A 42 17.97 -0.29 0.17
C LYS A 42 17.24 0.47 -0.92
N GLY A 43 17.42 1.79 -0.95
CA GLY A 43 16.71 2.66 -1.88
C GLY A 43 15.34 3.03 -1.33
N THR A 44 14.33 3.04 -2.18
CA THR A 44 12.99 3.52 -1.86
C THR A 44 11.93 2.44 -2.02
N ALA A 45 10.99 2.39 -1.08
CA ALA A 45 9.91 1.41 -1.10
C ALA A 45 8.55 2.08 -0.92
N LEU A 46 7.64 1.88 -1.88
CA LEU A 46 6.23 2.22 -1.72
C LEU A 46 5.50 1.06 -1.05
N VAL A 47 4.82 1.32 0.07
CA VAL A 47 3.99 0.33 0.75
C VAL A 47 2.54 0.80 0.77
N VAL A 48 1.67 0.07 0.07
CA VAL A 48 0.23 0.35 0.01
C VAL A 48 -0.50 -0.56 0.99
N ILE A 49 -1.14 0.03 1.99
CA ILE A 49 -2.01 -0.67 2.93
C ILE A 49 -3.39 -0.73 2.29
N ASN A 50 -3.64 -1.79 1.52
CA ASN A 50 -4.89 -2.00 0.77
C ASN A 50 -6.06 -2.31 1.71
N SER A 51 -7.28 -2.11 1.23
CA SER A 51 -8.51 -2.32 1.98
C SER A 51 -9.69 -2.60 1.05
N VAL A 52 -10.75 -3.19 1.61
CA VAL A 52 -12.04 -3.35 0.92
C VAL A 52 -12.89 -2.07 0.90
N CYS A 53 -12.45 -0.98 1.55
CA CYS A 53 -13.15 0.31 1.57
C CYS A 53 -13.43 0.84 0.15
N GLY A 54 -14.57 1.50 -0.05
CA GLY A 54 -14.87 2.22 -1.30
C GLY A 54 -13.81 3.29 -1.63
N CYS A 55 -13.28 3.97 -0.62
CA CYS A 55 -12.16 4.90 -0.73
C CYS A 55 -10.87 4.25 -1.26
N ALA A 56 -10.64 2.97 -0.94
CA ALA A 56 -9.51 2.24 -1.51
C ALA A 56 -9.71 2.00 -3.02
N ALA A 57 -10.93 1.62 -3.41
CA ALA A 57 -11.28 1.34 -4.79
C ALA A 57 -11.34 2.60 -5.68
N GLY A 58 -11.92 3.69 -5.19
CA GLY A 58 -12.15 4.90 -5.98
C GLY A 58 -11.00 5.91 -5.97
N GLN A 59 -10.17 5.91 -4.92
CA GLN A 59 -9.16 6.95 -4.72
C GLN A 59 -7.76 6.35 -4.60
N CYS A 60 -7.52 5.46 -3.62
CA CYS A 60 -6.18 4.96 -3.31
C CYS A 60 -5.55 4.14 -4.45
N ARG A 61 -6.18 3.05 -4.88
CA ARG A 61 -5.62 2.16 -5.91
C ARG A 61 -5.47 2.88 -7.26
N PRO A 62 -6.46 3.67 -7.74
CA PRO A 62 -6.29 4.47 -8.95
C PRO A 62 -5.19 5.53 -8.82
N GLY A 63 -5.09 6.23 -7.68
CA GLY A 63 -4.05 7.24 -7.45
C GLY A 63 -2.64 6.65 -7.43
N VAL A 64 -2.46 5.46 -6.84
CA VAL A 64 -1.21 4.70 -6.91
C VAL A 64 -0.91 4.27 -8.35
N ALA A 65 -1.89 3.74 -9.07
CA ALA A 65 -1.73 3.31 -10.46
C ALA A 65 -1.26 4.47 -11.36
N GLU A 66 -1.83 5.65 -11.18
CA GLU A 66 -1.43 6.85 -11.91
C GLU A 66 -0.05 7.38 -11.46
N ALA A 67 0.25 7.29 -10.16
CA ALA A 67 1.55 7.72 -9.62
C ALA A 67 2.71 6.90 -10.18
N LEU A 68 2.52 5.60 -10.37
CA LEU A 68 3.53 4.69 -10.92
C LEU A 68 3.78 4.86 -12.43
N GLN A 69 3.01 5.72 -13.11
CA GLN A 69 3.31 6.12 -14.49
C GLN A 69 4.32 7.27 -14.57
N ASN A 70 4.82 7.77 -13.43
CA ASN A 70 5.84 8.81 -13.38
C ASN A 70 7.19 8.31 -13.90
N ASP A 71 8.04 9.22 -14.40
CA ASP A 71 9.40 8.87 -14.86
C ASP A 71 10.28 8.38 -13.69
N ILE A 72 10.11 8.99 -12.50
CA ILE A 72 10.78 8.60 -11.27
C ILE A 72 9.79 7.83 -10.40
N THR A 73 10.12 6.58 -10.08
CA THR A 73 9.32 5.68 -9.25
C THR A 73 10.19 5.01 -8.18
N PRO A 74 9.56 4.51 -7.09
CA PRO A 74 10.30 3.80 -6.04
C PRO A 74 10.90 2.48 -6.54
N ASP A 75 12.04 2.10 -5.96
CA ASP A 75 12.77 0.86 -6.32
C ASP A 75 11.97 -0.41 -6.02
N HIS A 76 11.21 -0.37 -4.92
CA HIS A 76 10.41 -1.50 -4.44
C HIS A 76 8.96 -1.10 -4.28
N LEU A 77 8.06 -2.02 -4.65
CA LEU A 77 6.61 -1.81 -4.59
C LEU A 77 5.97 -2.95 -3.80
N TYR A 78 5.36 -2.63 -2.66
CA TYR A 78 4.77 -3.59 -1.76
C TYR A 78 3.31 -3.25 -1.41
N THR A 79 2.53 -4.28 -1.08
CA THR A 79 1.20 -4.10 -0.50
C THR A 79 0.90 -5.14 0.57
N VAL A 80 0.20 -4.70 1.62
CA VAL A 80 -0.45 -5.56 2.61
C VAL A 80 -1.95 -5.31 2.58
N PHE A 81 -2.78 -6.33 2.84
CA PHE A 81 -4.23 -6.19 2.75
C PHE A 81 -4.88 -6.12 4.14
N ALA A 82 -5.25 -4.91 4.57
CA ALA A 82 -5.89 -4.69 5.85
C ALA A 82 -7.23 -5.43 5.97
N GLY A 83 -7.35 -6.23 7.03
CA GLY A 83 -8.55 -7.04 7.33
C GLY A 83 -8.52 -8.44 6.72
N GLN A 84 -7.75 -8.67 5.65
CA GLN A 84 -7.53 -9.99 5.05
C GLN A 84 -6.23 -10.61 5.60
N ASP A 85 -5.10 -9.94 5.40
CA ASP A 85 -3.76 -10.36 5.85
C ASP A 85 -3.41 -9.59 7.13
N LYS A 86 -4.13 -9.92 8.22
CA LYS A 86 -4.13 -9.13 9.47
C LYS A 86 -2.75 -9.04 10.11
N GLU A 87 -2.03 -10.15 10.17
CA GLU A 87 -0.71 -10.23 10.81
C GLU A 87 0.35 -9.48 10.00
N ALA A 88 0.38 -9.66 8.67
CA ALA A 88 1.23 -8.88 7.78
C ALA A 88 0.95 -7.37 7.88
N THR A 89 -0.33 -6.99 7.89
CA THR A 89 -0.72 -5.58 8.04
C THR A 89 -0.28 -5.01 9.39
N ALA A 90 -0.44 -5.78 10.48
CA ALA A 90 0.00 -5.35 11.80
C ALA A 90 1.52 -5.15 11.84
N LYS A 91 2.28 -6.11 11.29
CA LYS A 91 3.73 -6.02 11.17
C LYS A 91 4.18 -4.81 10.36
N ALA A 92 3.55 -4.56 9.20
CA ALA A 92 3.90 -3.39 8.38
C ALA A 92 3.68 -2.07 9.13
N ARG A 93 2.61 -1.97 9.93
CA ARG A 93 2.29 -0.78 10.73
C ARG A 93 3.32 -0.46 11.81
N GLU A 94 4.08 -1.45 12.30
CA GLU A 94 5.17 -1.22 13.26
C GLU A 94 6.25 -0.30 12.67
N PHE A 95 6.46 -0.35 11.35
CA PHE A 95 7.42 0.49 10.63
C PHE A 95 6.91 1.89 10.30
N PHE A 96 5.62 2.18 10.55
CA PHE A 96 5.00 3.47 10.21
C PHE A 96 4.71 4.35 11.44
N ALA A 97 5.38 4.09 12.56
CA ALA A 97 5.25 4.94 13.74
C ALA A 97 5.70 6.39 13.44
N PRO A 98 5.08 7.42 14.06
CA PRO A 98 4.04 7.38 15.09
C PRO A 98 2.59 7.37 14.55
N TYR A 99 2.37 7.11 13.27
CA TYR A 99 1.05 7.26 12.66
C TYR A 99 0.05 6.21 13.15
N PRO A 100 -1.21 6.61 13.43
CA PRO A 100 -2.23 5.69 13.90
C PRO A 100 -2.60 4.68 12.79
N PRO A 101 -2.98 3.44 13.16
CA PRO A 101 -3.37 2.42 12.19
C PRO A 101 -4.64 2.84 11.45
N SER A 102 -4.51 3.08 10.14
CA SER A 102 -5.63 3.38 9.25
C SER A 102 -5.57 2.51 7.98
N SER A 103 -6.65 2.51 7.19
CA SER A 103 -6.71 1.82 5.89
C SER A 103 -7.86 2.36 5.05
N PRO A 104 -7.67 2.63 3.75
CA PRO A 104 -6.39 2.57 3.03
C PRO A 104 -5.41 3.64 3.49
N SER A 105 -4.11 3.36 3.38
CA SER A 105 -3.03 4.32 3.65
C SER A 105 -1.81 3.94 2.81
N ILE A 106 -0.90 4.89 2.56
CA ILE A 106 0.26 4.69 1.70
C ILE A 106 1.50 5.23 2.40
N ALA A 107 2.56 4.43 2.46
CA ALA A 107 3.86 4.80 3.01
C ALA A 107 4.90 4.82 1.90
N LEU A 108 5.79 5.82 1.92
CA LEU A 108 7.03 5.80 1.18
C LEU A 108 8.18 5.71 2.18
N MET A 109 8.97 4.66 2.04
CA MET A 109 10.14 4.39 2.85
C MET A 109 11.40 4.70 2.04
N LYS A 110 12.46 5.14 2.71
CA LYS A 110 13.80 5.26 2.15
C LYS A 110 14.81 4.68 3.12
N ASP A 111 15.58 3.70 2.67
CA ASP A 111 16.60 2.99 3.46
C ASP A 111 16.08 2.51 4.84
N GLY A 112 14.87 1.94 4.84
CA GLY A 112 14.20 1.44 6.05
C GLY A 112 13.48 2.50 6.90
N GLU A 113 13.58 3.79 6.56
CA GLU A 113 12.95 4.90 7.28
C GLU A 113 11.71 5.44 6.56
N LEU A 114 10.66 5.80 7.31
CA LEU A 114 9.46 6.42 6.76
C LEU A 114 9.74 7.88 6.38
N VAL A 115 9.63 8.22 5.09
CA VAL A 115 9.90 9.58 4.58
C VAL A 115 8.67 10.33 4.13
N HIS A 116 7.59 9.62 3.79
CA HIS A 116 6.30 10.21 3.46
C HIS A 116 5.16 9.24 3.77
N PHE A 117 4.02 9.77 4.23
CA PHE A 117 2.88 8.95 4.64
C PHE A 117 1.55 9.66 4.32
N ILE A 118 0.65 8.92 3.67
CA ILE A 118 -0.71 9.33 3.36
C ILE A 118 -1.66 8.52 4.22
N GLU A 119 -2.32 9.20 5.16
CA GLU A 119 -3.32 8.61 6.06
C GLU A 119 -4.67 8.45 5.37
N ARG A 120 -5.52 7.57 5.93
CA ARG A 120 -6.88 7.34 5.43
C ARG A 120 -7.71 8.62 5.26
N HIS A 121 -7.70 9.54 6.23
CA HIS A 121 -8.50 10.76 6.16
C HIS A 121 -8.10 11.60 4.94
N GLN A 122 -6.81 11.63 4.61
CA GLN A 122 -6.32 12.31 3.42
C GLN A 122 -6.72 11.56 2.14
N VAL A 123 -6.84 10.23 2.16
CA VAL A 123 -7.37 9.47 1.02
C VAL A 123 -8.85 9.77 0.81
N GLU A 124 -9.64 9.73 1.89
CA GLU A 124 -11.10 9.87 1.83
C GLU A 124 -11.55 11.24 1.31
N ASP A 125 -10.82 12.30 1.65
CA ASP A 125 -11.16 13.69 1.28
C ASP A 125 -10.58 14.15 -0.06
N ARG A 126 -9.80 13.30 -0.74
CA ARG A 126 -9.08 13.65 -1.99
C ARG A 126 -9.51 12.81 -3.17
N SER A 127 -9.34 13.35 -4.36
CA SER A 127 -9.45 12.62 -5.63
C SER A 127 -8.24 11.71 -5.87
N ALA A 128 -8.38 10.77 -6.81
CA ALA A 128 -7.28 9.90 -7.22
C ALA A 128 -6.11 10.70 -7.81
N GLU A 129 -6.42 11.74 -8.57
CA GLU A 129 -5.46 12.65 -9.20
C GLU A 129 -4.68 13.44 -8.14
N GLU A 130 -5.33 13.91 -7.09
CA GLU A 130 -4.67 14.60 -5.97
C GLU A 130 -3.74 13.66 -5.19
N ILE A 131 -4.16 12.41 -4.95
CA ILE A 131 -3.29 11.40 -4.33
C ILE A 131 -2.11 11.09 -5.25
N SER A 132 -2.35 10.96 -6.56
CA SER A 132 -1.29 10.73 -7.54
C SER A 132 -0.26 11.86 -7.55
N ALA A 133 -0.72 13.12 -7.56
CA ALA A 133 0.15 14.29 -7.55
C ALA A 133 1.01 14.38 -6.28
N ASP A 134 0.44 14.04 -5.12
CA ASP A 134 1.17 13.97 -3.85
C ASP A 134 2.27 12.90 -3.91
N LEU A 135 1.93 11.69 -4.36
CA LEU A 135 2.88 10.59 -4.53
C LEU A 135 3.99 10.92 -5.54
N LYS A 136 3.64 11.46 -6.71
CA LYS A 136 4.62 11.90 -7.72
C LYS A 136 5.59 12.94 -7.13
N SER A 137 5.08 13.89 -6.35
CA SER A 137 5.91 14.89 -5.66
C SER A 137 6.83 14.26 -4.61
N ALA A 138 6.36 13.23 -3.89
CA ALA A 138 7.19 12.47 -2.97
C ALA A 138 8.27 11.65 -3.71
N PHE A 139 7.93 11.03 -4.85
CA PHE A 139 8.88 10.27 -5.66
C PHE A 139 10.01 11.17 -6.17
N GLU A 140 9.68 12.34 -6.71
CA GLU A 140 10.66 13.35 -7.14
C GLU A 140 11.60 13.80 -6.03
N ARG A 141 11.12 13.83 -4.78
CA ARG A 141 11.91 14.27 -3.64
C ARG A 141 12.82 13.18 -3.10
N TYR A 142 12.35 11.94 -3.06
CA TYR A 142 13.01 10.87 -2.29
C TYR A 142 13.62 9.75 -3.15
N CYS A 143 13.13 9.54 -4.37
CA CYS A 143 13.53 8.43 -5.26
C CYS A 143 14.53 8.85 -6.35
N ARG A 144 15.17 10.02 -6.20
CA ARG A 144 16.31 10.47 -7.01
C ARG A 144 17.63 9.95 -6.46
#